data_AF-A0A5B8UJA0-F1
#
_entry.id   AF-A0A5B8UJA0-F1
#
_cell.length_a   1.000
_cell.length_b   1.000
_cell.length_c   1.000
_cell.angle_alpha   90.00
_cell.angle_beta   90.00
_cell.angle_gamma   90.00
#
_symmetry.space_group_name_H-M   'P 1'
#
loop_
_entity.id
_entity.type
_entity.pdbx_description
1 polymer ?
#
loop_
_entity_poly.entity_id
_entity_poly.type
_entity_poly.pdbx_seq_one_letter_code
_entity_poly.pdbx_strand_id
1 'polypeptide(L)'
;MKSFFALLFTSCAFFAQAQPHETYTAKQSSTACTSTLKLYTDGTYAYQTGCEASPQLSFGKWTREKDLIKFTPVNPKTFAVVKSIEAATVPGDSIWLTVLDKDGANISAKISVGLELSGRGSYLFGNDASGTKKFVYRRSGGRIVFRTLNKLFGQRIEFPTDTANNFVVTLNLSADWIASTHPQWNYTSLPLLQKKDGVLMTRAKANEQLVFKKQSGE
;
A
#
# COMPACT_ATOMS: atom_id res chain seq x y z
N MET A 1 42.73 40.02 6.96
CA MET A 1 41.34 39.78 7.44
C MET A 1 40.83 38.57 6.65
N LYS A 2 40.62 37.37 7.23
CA LYS A 2 39.41 36.95 8.01
C LYS A 2 38.13 37.29 7.21
N SER A 3 37.22 36.41 6.79
CA SER A 3 36.88 35.00 7.02
C SER A 3 36.00 34.53 5.83
N PHE A 4 36.17 33.32 5.28
CA PHE A 4 35.31 32.14 5.45
C PHE A 4 33.81 32.42 5.68
N PHE A 5 32.94 32.00 4.75
CA PHE A 5 31.84 31.04 4.99
C PHE A 5 31.14 30.69 3.66
N ALA A 6 31.60 29.60 3.02
CA ALA A 6 30.86 28.93 1.96
C ALA A 6 29.84 28.00 2.62
N LEU A 7 28.58 28.40 2.63
CA LEU A 7 27.47 27.57 3.10
C LEU A 7 27.11 26.57 2.00
N LEU A 8 27.73 25.39 2.06
CA LEU A 8 27.24 24.19 1.39
C LEU A 8 25.86 23.87 1.98
N PHE A 9 24.81 24.16 1.23
CA PHE A 9 23.49 23.56 1.46
C PHE A 9 23.60 22.08 1.09
N THR A 10 23.92 21.25 2.08
CA THR A 10 23.78 19.81 1.99
C THR A 10 22.30 19.49 1.87
N SER A 11 21.82 19.39 0.64
CA SER A 11 20.52 18.83 0.31
C SER A 11 20.48 17.38 0.80
N CYS A 12 19.96 17.17 2.01
CA CYS A 12 19.48 15.87 2.44
C CYS A 12 18.28 15.52 1.57
N ALA A 13 18.55 14.93 0.40
CA ALA A 13 17.58 14.11 -0.29
C ALA A 13 17.25 12.96 0.65
N PHE A 14 16.15 13.09 1.39
CA PHE A 14 15.43 11.94 1.92
C PHE A 14 14.94 11.13 0.72
N PHE A 15 15.83 10.31 0.17
CA PHE A 15 15.40 9.22 -0.67
C PHE A 15 14.53 8.35 0.24
N ALA A 16 13.24 8.28 -0.06
CA ALA A 16 12.40 7.21 0.44
C ALA A 16 13.11 5.92 0.05
N GLN A 17 13.81 5.32 1.01
CA GLN A 17 14.68 4.17 0.77
C GLN A 17 13.73 3.01 0.53
N ALA A 18 13.36 2.80 -0.74
CA ALA A 18 12.52 1.70 -1.16
C ALA A 18 13.12 0.42 -0.58
N GLN A 19 12.33 -0.34 0.18
CA GLN A 19 12.84 -1.51 0.88
C GLN A 19 13.48 -2.47 -0.13
N PRO A 20 14.66 -3.03 0.16
CA PRO A 20 15.29 -4.00 -0.74
C PRO A 20 14.33 -5.17 -0.96
N HIS A 21 14.01 -5.45 -2.24
CA HIS A 21 13.06 -6.50 -2.61
C HIS A 21 13.46 -7.20 -3.91
N GLU A 22 13.10 -8.48 -4.01
CA GLU A 22 13.16 -9.23 -5.27
C GLU A 22 11.83 -9.04 -6.02
N THR A 23 11.89 -8.59 -7.28
CA THR A 23 10.69 -8.46 -8.14
C THR A 23 10.68 -9.56 -9.19
N TYR A 24 9.53 -10.22 -9.34
CA TYR A 24 9.23 -11.18 -10.40
C TYR A 24 8.00 -10.68 -11.15
N THR A 25 8.08 -10.68 -12.48
CA THR A 25 6.96 -10.24 -13.33
C THR A 25 6.64 -11.37 -14.31
N ALA A 26 5.36 -11.61 -14.56
CA ALA A 26 4.96 -12.52 -15.62
C ALA A 26 5.41 -11.95 -16.98
N LYS A 27 6.02 -12.79 -17.83
CA LYS A 27 6.13 -12.47 -19.25
C LYS A 27 4.76 -12.68 -19.87
N GLN A 28 4.01 -11.61 -20.13
CA GLN A 28 2.86 -11.68 -21.02
C GLN A 28 3.15 -10.91 -22.31
N SER A 29 2.97 -11.60 -23.42
CA SER A 29 2.85 -11.01 -24.75
C SER A 29 1.47 -10.37 -24.87
N SER A 30 1.45 -9.05 -25.08
CA SER A 30 0.35 -8.29 -25.70
C SER A 30 -1.02 -8.16 -25.03
N THR A 31 -1.17 -8.19 -23.69
CA THR A 31 -2.46 -7.85 -23.03
C THR A 31 -2.30 -6.89 -21.85
N ALA A 32 -3.33 -6.07 -21.58
CA ALA A 32 -3.40 -5.04 -20.51
C ALA A 32 -3.50 -5.62 -19.08
N CYS A 33 -3.00 -6.84 -18.89
CA CYS A 33 -3.02 -7.57 -17.64
C CYS A 33 -1.59 -7.86 -17.23
N THR A 34 -1.30 -7.71 -15.94
CA THR A 34 0.06 -7.85 -15.41
C THR A 34 0.04 -8.72 -14.18
N SER A 35 1.16 -9.37 -13.88
CA SER A 35 1.35 -10.06 -12.62
C SER A 35 2.74 -9.78 -12.09
N THR A 36 2.82 -9.28 -10.88
CA THR A 36 4.05 -8.86 -10.23
C THR A 36 4.09 -9.39 -8.80
N LEU A 37 5.15 -10.11 -8.47
CA LEU A 37 5.47 -10.56 -7.12
C LEU A 37 6.69 -9.79 -6.62
N LYS A 38 6.55 -9.13 -5.48
CA LYS A 38 7.65 -8.52 -4.74
C LYS A 38 7.90 -9.32 -3.46
N LEU A 39 9.14 -9.75 -3.23
CA LEU A 39 9.60 -10.39 -2.00
C LEU A 39 10.51 -9.42 -1.24
N TYR A 40 10.04 -8.90 -0.13
CA TYR A 40 10.80 -7.98 0.70
C TYR A 40 11.76 -8.75 1.60
N THR A 41 12.90 -8.12 1.90
CA THR A 41 13.95 -8.67 2.80
C THR A 41 13.49 -8.91 4.24
N ASP A 42 12.40 -8.27 4.67
CA ASP A 42 11.77 -8.47 5.98
C ASP A 42 10.86 -9.72 6.07
N GLY A 43 10.92 -10.57 5.04
CA GLY A 43 10.12 -11.79 4.94
C GLY A 43 8.66 -11.53 4.59
N THR A 44 8.28 -10.31 4.18
CA THR A 44 6.94 -10.02 3.65
C THR A 44 6.92 -10.09 2.13
N TYR A 45 5.75 -10.32 1.54
CA TYR A 45 5.56 -10.28 0.10
C TYR A 45 4.34 -9.45 -0.28
N ALA A 46 4.36 -8.94 -1.51
CA ALA A 46 3.19 -8.39 -2.18
C ALA A 46 3.10 -9.00 -3.58
N TYR A 47 1.97 -9.62 -3.89
CA TYR A 47 1.65 -10.19 -5.18
C TYR A 47 0.45 -9.45 -5.76
N GLN A 48 0.63 -8.89 -6.94
CA GLN A 48 -0.40 -8.24 -7.72
C GLN A 48 -0.62 -9.05 -9.01
N THR A 49 -1.87 -9.29 -9.40
CA THR A 49 -2.24 -9.90 -10.69
C THR A 49 -3.51 -9.26 -11.24
N GLY A 50 -3.91 -9.53 -12.48
CA GLY A 50 -5.12 -8.99 -13.09
C GLY A 50 -4.88 -7.83 -14.04
N CYS A 51 -5.98 -7.26 -14.56
CA CYS A 51 -5.97 -6.21 -15.57
C CYS A 51 -6.12 -4.83 -14.92
N GLU A 52 -5.81 -3.75 -15.63
CA GLU A 52 -5.82 -2.38 -15.07
C GLU A 52 -7.12 -2.03 -14.31
N ALA A 53 -8.27 -2.54 -14.79
CA ALA A 53 -9.58 -2.31 -14.16
C ALA A 53 -9.88 -3.22 -12.96
N SER A 54 -9.19 -4.36 -12.82
CA SER A 54 -9.46 -5.41 -11.83
C SER A 54 -8.19 -6.07 -11.27
N PRO A 55 -7.23 -5.29 -10.72
CA PRO A 55 -6.01 -5.82 -10.15
C PRO A 55 -6.26 -6.50 -8.79
N GLN A 56 -5.93 -7.77 -8.70
CA GLN A 56 -5.97 -8.62 -7.52
C GLN A 56 -4.68 -8.47 -6.71
N LEU A 57 -4.79 -8.45 -5.38
CA LEU A 57 -3.66 -8.32 -4.47
C LEU A 57 -3.65 -9.43 -3.42
N SER A 58 -2.47 -10.00 -3.16
CA SER A 58 -2.19 -10.92 -2.05
C SER A 58 -0.92 -10.47 -1.35
N PHE A 59 -0.91 -10.44 -0.02
CA PHE A 59 0.25 -10.04 0.76
C PHE A 59 0.30 -10.88 2.03
N GLY A 60 1.49 -10.99 2.62
CA GLY A 60 1.70 -11.83 3.79
C GLY A 60 3.16 -12.09 4.04
N LYS A 61 3.46 -13.24 4.65
CA LYS A 61 4.83 -13.69 4.89
C LYS A 61 5.28 -14.68 3.83
N TRP A 62 6.58 -14.69 3.54
CA TRP A 62 7.20 -15.73 2.73
C TRP A 62 8.41 -16.31 3.46
N THR A 63 8.70 -17.57 3.17
CA THR A 63 9.92 -18.26 3.58
C THR A 63 10.52 -18.99 2.40
N ARG A 64 11.84 -19.24 2.42
CA ARG A 64 12.56 -19.97 1.38
C ARG A 64 13.20 -21.23 1.97
N GLU A 65 12.94 -22.36 1.34
CA GLU A 65 13.50 -23.67 1.68
C GLU A 65 14.13 -24.28 0.44
N LYS A 66 15.46 -24.30 0.33
CA LYS A 66 16.21 -24.77 -0.85
C LYS A 66 15.63 -24.22 -2.17
N ASP A 67 14.84 -25.01 -2.89
CA ASP A 67 14.24 -24.67 -4.18
C ASP A 67 12.80 -24.16 -4.08
N LEU A 68 12.30 -23.94 -2.86
CA LEU A 68 10.91 -23.66 -2.55
C LEU A 68 10.74 -22.26 -1.97
N ILE A 69 9.72 -21.53 -2.41
CA ILE A 69 9.20 -20.36 -1.71
C ILE A 69 7.79 -20.69 -1.22
N LYS A 70 7.58 -20.57 0.09
CA LYS A 70 6.27 -20.77 0.75
C LYS A 70 5.66 -19.42 1.07
N PHE A 71 4.38 -19.26 0.78
CA PHE A 71 3.62 -18.06 1.08
C PHE A 71 2.60 -18.34 2.17
N THR A 72 2.54 -17.44 3.15
CA THR A 72 1.53 -17.42 4.22
C THR A 72 0.76 -16.12 4.07
N PRO A 73 -0.35 -16.11 3.30
CA PRO A 73 -1.14 -14.92 3.09
C PRO A 73 -1.76 -14.44 4.40
N VAL A 74 -1.88 -13.13 4.53
CA VAL A 74 -2.65 -12.50 5.60
C VAL A 74 -4.11 -12.47 5.16
N ASN A 75 -5.04 -12.74 6.08
CA ASN A 75 -6.46 -12.47 5.84
C ASN A 75 -6.70 -10.95 5.85
N PRO A 76 -7.08 -10.33 4.71
CA PRO A 76 -7.24 -8.88 4.65
C PRO A 76 -8.27 -8.34 5.63
N LYS A 77 -9.32 -9.12 5.98
CA LYS A 77 -10.40 -8.69 6.87
C LYS A 77 -9.98 -8.55 8.34
N THR A 78 -8.95 -9.28 8.75
CA THR A 78 -8.49 -9.32 10.15
C THR A 78 -7.15 -8.61 10.37
N PHE A 79 -6.54 -8.09 9.30
CA PHE A 79 -5.27 -7.38 9.40
C PHE A 79 -5.44 -6.00 10.05
N ALA A 80 -4.65 -5.67 11.06
CA ALA A 80 -4.65 -4.33 11.65
C ALA A 80 -4.00 -3.33 10.69
N VAL A 81 -4.82 -2.70 9.84
CA VAL A 81 -4.36 -1.75 8.79
C VAL A 81 -3.82 -0.45 9.37
N VAL A 82 -4.43 0.04 10.45
CA VAL A 82 -4.04 1.30 11.11
C VAL A 82 -3.13 0.97 12.27
N LYS A 83 -1.93 1.56 12.27
CA LYS A 83 -0.93 1.40 13.33
C LYS A 83 -1.14 2.42 14.45
N SER A 84 -1.30 3.69 14.08
CA SER A 84 -1.56 4.77 15.03
C SER A 84 -2.30 5.94 14.38
N ILE A 85 -2.93 6.75 15.23
CA ILE A 85 -3.64 7.96 14.83
C ILE A 85 -3.25 9.04 15.83
N GLU A 86 -2.75 10.15 15.31
CA GLU A 86 -2.56 11.39 16.06
C GLU A 86 -3.62 12.38 15.59
N ALA A 87 -4.33 12.99 16.53
CA ALA A 87 -5.41 13.93 16.24
C ALA A 87 -5.22 15.20 17.07
N ALA A 88 -5.32 16.35 16.41
CA ALA A 88 -5.20 17.64 17.04
C ALA A 88 -6.27 18.61 16.52
N THR A 89 -6.64 19.57 17.36
CA THR A 89 -7.46 20.70 16.96
C THR A 89 -6.56 21.87 16.59
N VAL A 90 -6.73 22.38 15.38
CA VAL A 90 -6.02 23.54 14.84
C VAL A 90 -7.02 24.62 14.43
N PRO A 91 -6.64 25.91 14.35
CA PRO A 91 -7.52 26.96 13.86
C PRO A 91 -8.03 26.70 12.44
N GLY A 92 -9.31 27.01 12.19
CA GLY A 92 -9.94 26.96 10.87
C GLY A 92 -10.95 25.82 10.66
N ASP A 93 -11.72 25.93 9.60
CA ASP A 93 -12.85 25.04 9.29
C ASP A 93 -12.48 23.88 8.36
N SER A 94 -11.21 23.71 8.02
CA SER A 94 -10.74 22.61 7.18
C SER A 94 -10.27 21.43 8.02
N ILE A 95 -10.63 20.23 7.59
CA ILE A 95 -10.04 18.98 8.07
C ILE A 95 -8.81 18.69 7.22
N TRP A 96 -7.68 18.48 7.87
CA TRP A 96 -6.40 18.10 7.30
C TRP A 96 -6.06 16.67 7.69
N LEU A 97 -5.55 15.89 6.73
CA LEU A 97 -5.16 14.51 6.95
C LEU A 97 -3.81 14.22 6.27
N THR A 98 -2.85 13.73 7.04
CA THR A 98 -1.63 13.11 6.53
C THR A 98 -1.73 11.60 6.72
N VAL A 99 -1.38 10.84 5.69
CA VAL A 99 -1.31 9.37 5.75
C VAL A 99 0.14 8.94 5.55
N LEU A 100 0.66 8.21 6.52
CA LEU A 100 2.01 7.65 6.53
C LEU A 100 1.94 6.13 6.40
N ASP A 101 2.94 5.55 5.75
CA ASP A 101 3.10 4.10 5.71
C ASP A 101 3.76 3.56 7.00
N LYS A 102 4.01 2.25 7.08
CA LYS A 102 4.56 1.59 8.27
C LYS A 102 5.95 2.09 8.67
N ASP A 103 6.69 2.61 7.71
CA ASP A 103 8.07 3.10 7.83
C ASP A 103 8.11 4.64 7.91
N GLY A 104 6.95 5.31 7.92
CA GLY A 104 6.81 6.77 8.06
C GLY A 104 6.83 7.54 6.74
N ALA A 105 6.86 6.87 5.59
CA ALA A 105 6.83 7.54 4.29
C ALA A 105 5.44 8.13 4.02
N ASN A 106 5.40 9.36 3.53
CA ASN A 106 4.12 10.01 3.21
C ASN A 106 3.49 9.40 1.95
N ILE A 107 2.28 8.89 2.11
CA ILE A 107 1.49 8.24 1.05
C ILE A 107 0.13 8.90 0.86
N SER A 108 -0.06 10.11 1.38
CA SER A 108 -1.32 10.84 1.34
C SER A 108 -1.90 10.92 -0.07
N ALA A 109 -1.08 11.26 -1.08
CA ALA A 109 -1.51 11.32 -2.47
C ALA A 109 -2.02 9.99 -3.06
N LYS A 110 -1.59 8.83 -2.52
CA LYS A 110 -1.93 7.49 -3.03
C LYS A 110 -3.24 6.92 -2.47
N ILE A 111 -3.75 7.49 -1.38
CA ILE A 111 -4.96 7.00 -0.70
C ILE A 111 -6.16 7.82 -1.13
N SER A 112 -7.29 7.19 -1.41
CA SER A 112 -8.57 7.89 -1.55
C SER A 112 -9.25 7.94 -0.19
N VAL A 113 -9.61 9.16 0.23
CA VAL A 113 -10.28 9.44 1.50
C VAL A 113 -11.50 10.31 1.22
N GLY A 114 -12.61 10.00 1.88
CA GLY A 114 -13.82 10.81 1.84
C GLY A 114 -14.25 11.27 3.23
N LEU A 115 -14.99 12.38 3.29
CA LEU A 115 -15.80 12.79 4.43
C LEU A 115 -17.20 12.27 4.19
N GLU A 116 -17.65 11.31 4.97
CA GLU A 116 -19.00 10.75 4.88
C GLU A 116 -19.93 11.45 5.87
N LEU A 117 -21.12 11.81 5.40
CA LEU A 117 -22.20 12.38 6.20
C LEU A 117 -23.42 11.47 6.08
N SER A 118 -23.91 10.98 7.20
CA SER A 118 -25.10 10.15 7.26
C SER A 118 -26.28 10.82 6.55
N GLY A 119 -26.84 10.11 5.55
CA GLY A 119 -27.98 10.59 4.75
C GLY A 119 -27.68 11.71 3.75
N ARG A 120 -26.43 12.19 3.63
CA ARG A 120 -26.06 13.30 2.72
C ARG A 120 -24.98 12.94 1.69
N GLY A 121 -24.43 11.73 1.76
CA GLY A 121 -23.40 11.25 0.85
C GLY A 121 -22.00 11.55 1.34
N SER A 122 -21.03 11.65 0.43
CA SER A 122 -19.63 11.80 0.80
C SER A 122 -18.85 12.75 -0.12
N TYR A 123 -18.02 13.58 0.51
CA TYR A 123 -17.15 14.57 -0.13
C TYR A 123 -15.72 14.03 -0.20
N LEU A 124 -15.08 14.10 -1.36
CA LEU A 124 -13.70 13.66 -1.50
C LEU A 124 -12.75 14.68 -0.87
N PHE A 125 -11.73 14.19 -0.19
CA PHE A 125 -10.62 15.05 0.22
C PHE A 125 -9.78 15.41 -1.01
N GLY A 126 -9.51 16.70 -1.18
CA GLY A 126 -8.51 17.19 -2.13
C GLY A 126 -7.09 16.94 -1.59
N ASN A 127 -6.10 17.02 -2.46
CA ASN A 127 -4.70 17.11 -2.05
C ASN A 127 -4.33 18.58 -1.89
N ASP A 128 -3.48 18.89 -0.91
CA ASP A 128 -2.84 20.19 -0.84
C ASP A 128 -1.84 20.38 -1.99
N ALA A 129 -1.33 21.60 -2.16
CA ALA A 129 -0.42 21.92 -3.26
C ALA A 129 0.87 21.07 -3.26
N SER A 130 1.34 20.65 -2.07
CA SER A 130 2.52 19.81 -1.94
C SER A 130 2.26 18.31 -2.15
N GLY A 131 0.99 17.88 -2.15
CA GLY A 131 0.59 16.47 -2.18
C GLY A 131 0.90 15.70 -0.89
N THR A 132 1.39 16.37 0.16
CA THR A 132 1.76 15.76 1.44
C THR A 132 0.59 15.68 2.42
N LYS A 133 -0.48 16.44 2.16
CA LYS A 133 -1.70 16.47 2.96
C LYS A 133 -2.94 16.34 2.10
N LYS A 134 -3.97 15.82 2.72
CA LYS A 134 -5.33 15.86 2.23
C LYS A 134 -6.13 16.90 2.98
N PHE A 135 -7.09 17.52 2.31
CA PHE A 135 -7.98 18.48 2.95
C PHE A 135 -9.43 18.40 2.45
N VAL A 136 -10.35 18.79 3.32
CA VAL A 136 -11.77 19.01 2.99
C VAL A 136 -12.35 20.00 4.00
N TYR A 137 -13.38 20.76 3.62
CA TYR A 137 -14.11 21.58 4.58
C TYR A 137 -14.90 20.71 5.57
N ARG A 138 -14.78 21.03 6.85
CA ARG A 138 -15.49 20.38 7.95
C ARG A 138 -16.98 20.52 7.77
N ARG A 139 -17.70 19.46 8.10
CA ARG A 139 -19.16 19.40 8.15
C ARG A 139 -19.54 18.63 9.41
N SER A 140 -20.50 19.16 10.17
CA SER A 140 -20.93 18.56 11.44
C SER A 140 -21.35 17.10 11.26
N GLY A 141 -20.94 16.23 12.19
CA GLY A 141 -21.26 14.80 12.14
C GLY A 141 -20.53 14.04 11.01
N GLY A 142 -19.46 14.62 10.47
CA GLY A 142 -18.64 14.01 9.43
C GLY A 142 -17.73 12.92 9.97
N ARG A 143 -17.53 11.87 9.15
CA ARG A 143 -16.58 10.79 9.42
C ARG A 143 -15.58 10.69 8.28
N ILE A 144 -14.29 10.64 8.60
CA ILE A 144 -13.23 10.35 7.63
C ILE A 144 -13.35 8.88 7.28
N VAL A 145 -13.39 8.53 6.00
CA VAL A 145 -13.51 7.15 5.50
C VAL A 145 -12.39 6.85 4.51
N PHE A 146 -11.59 5.85 4.81
CA PHE A 146 -10.46 5.42 3.97
C PHE A 146 -10.94 4.49 2.85
N ARG A 147 -11.55 5.07 1.81
CA ARG A 147 -12.17 4.32 0.71
C ARG A 147 -11.25 3.29 0.07
N THR A 148 -10.00 3.66 -0.24
CA THR A 148 -9.00 2.74 -0.81
C THR A 148 -8.74 1.55 0.12
N LEU A 149 -8.53 1.82 1.41
CA LEU A 149 -8.20 0.77 2.38
C LEU A 149 -9.42 -0.10 2.70
N ASN A 150 -10.59 0.48 2.86
CA ASN A 150 -11.83 -0.27 3.09
C ASN A 150 -12.10 -1.27 1.97
N LYS A 151 -11.86 -0.84 0.73
CA LYS A 151 -11.95 -1.68 -0.45
C LYS A 151 -10.88 -2.78 -0.49
N LEU A 152 -9.63 -2.46 -0.18
CA LEU A 152 -8.50 -3.41 -0.22
C LEU A 152 -8.54 -4.46 0.90
N PHE A 153 -9.06 -4.09 2.07
CA PHE A 153 -9.05 -4.94 3.24
C PHE A 153 -10.44 -5.49 3.59
N GLY A 154 -11.50 -5.02 2.93
CA GLY A 154 -12.88 -5.39 3.27
C GLY A 154 -13.24 -4.96 4.70
N GLN A 155 -12.67 -3.85 5.18
CA GLN A 155 -12.82 -3.33 6.52
C GLN A 155 -13.54 -1.98 6.50
N ARG A 156 -14.04 -1.55 7.66
CA ARG A 156 -14.63 -0.23 7.87
C ARG A 156 -13.69 0.64 8.72
N ILE A 157 -12.72 1.26 8.06
CA ILE A 157 -11.76 2.19 8.65
C ILE A 157 -12.33 3.60 8.54
N GLU A 158 -12.83 4.11 9.67
CA GLU A 158 -13.47 5.42 9.76
C GLU A 158 -13.18 6.14 11.09
N PHE A 159 -13.10 7.48 11.04
CA PHE A 159 -12.79 8.31 12.21
C PHE A 159 -13.77 9.49 12.33
N PRO A 160 -14.29 9.80 13.53
CA PRO A 160 -15.13 10.99 13.73
C PRO A 160 -14.31 12.28 13.58
N THR A 161 -14.96 13.37 13.16
CA THR A 161 -14.33 14.69 12.94
C THR A 161 -14.79 15.78 13.91
N ASP A 162 -15.60 15.40 14.90
CA ASP A 162 -16.23 16.33 15.82
C ASP A 162 -15.24 16.90 16.85
N THR A 163 -14.17 16.14 17.17
CA THR A 163 -13.21 16.50 18.24
C THR A 163 -11.86 17.01 17.74
N ALA A 164 -11.55 16.84 16.44
CA ALA A 164 -10.28 17.24 15.84
C ALA A 164 -10.46 17.58 14.34
N ASN A 165 -9.57 18.39 13.79
CA ASN A 165 -9.53 18.74 12.37
C ASN A 165 -8.13 18.59 11.75
N ASN A 166 -7.14 18.11 12.50
CA ASN A 166 -5.85 17.73 11.94
C ASN A 166 -5.51 16.31 12.37
N PHE A 167 -5.33 15.41 11.41
CA PHE A 167 -5.10 14.00 11.62
C PHE A 167 -3.80 13.56 10.96
N VAL A 168 -3.01 12.77 11.68
CA VAL A 168 -1.89 12.00 11.12
C VAL A 168 -2.18 10.54 11.36
N VAL A 169 -2.37 9.78 10.29
CA VAL A 169 -2.69 8.35 10.35
C VAL A 169 -1.49 7.56 9.83
N THR A 170 -0.91 6.74 10.70
CA THR A 170 0.18 5.82 10.32
C THR A 170 -0.42 4.45 10.08
N LEU A 171 -0.17 3.89 8.89
CA LEU A 171 -0.63 2.56 8.51
C LEU A 171 0.38 1.50 8.96
N ASN A 172 -0.08 0.27 9.16
CA ASN A 172 0.77 -0.91 9.31
C ASN A 172 1.04 -1.57 7.94
N LEU A 173 1.15 -0.76 6.89
CA LEU A 173 1.30 -1.19 5.50
C LEU A 173 2.51 -0.49 4.88
N SER A 174 3.26 -1.19 4.04
CA SER A 174 4.27 -0.54 3.19
C SER A 174 3.59 0.26 2.07
N ALA A 175 4.16 1.41 1.69
CA ALA A 175 3.70 2.18 0.54
C ALA A 175 3.60 1.36 -0.76
N ASP A 176 4.44 0.32 -0.90
CA ASP A 176 4.47 -0.55 -2.07
C ASP A 176 3.27 -1.49 -2.18
N TRP A 177 2.52 -1.70 -1.09
CA TRP A 177 1.29 -2.50 -1.11
C TRP A 177 0.10 -1.70 -1.67
N ILE A 178 0.30 -0.40 -1.86
CA ILE A 178 -0.73 0.56 -2.24
C ILE A 178 -0.47 0.98 -3.69
N ALA A 179 -0.72 0.04 -4.59
CA ALA A 179 -0.85 0.25 -6.03
C ALA A 179 -2.26 -0.20 -6.46
N SER A 180 -2.81 0.42 -7.51
CA SER A 180 -4.17 0.31 -8.09
C SER A 180 -5.10 -0.83 -7.61
N THR A 181 -6.35 -0.48 -7.29
CA THR A 181 -7.33 -1.22 -6.46
C THR A 181 -8.07 -2.43 -7.09
N HIS A 182 -8.24 -3.55 -6.37
CA HIS A 182 -9.48 -4.35 -6.07
C HIS A 182 -9.17 -5.82 -5.63
N PRO A 183 -9.35 -6.23 -4.36
CA PRO A 183 -8.94 -7.57 -3.90
C PRO A 183 -9.97 -8.67 -4.21
N GLN A 184 -9.67 -9.61 -5.11
CA GLN A 184 -10.22 -10.98 -5.06
C GLN A 184 -9.19 -11.94 -5.63
N TRP A 185 -9.06 -13.14 -5.06
CA TRP A 185 -8.23 -14.21 -5.63
C TRP A 185 -8.91 -14.75 -6.89
N ASN A 186 -8.19 -14.87 -8.02
CA ASN A 186 -8.54 -15.85 -9.04
C ASN A 186 -7.48 -16.96 -9.07
N TYR A 187 -7.77 -18.04 -8.36
CA TYR A 187 -6.92 -19.23 -8.23
C TYR A 187 -6.73 -20.01 -9.55
N THR A 188 -7.46 -19.67 -10.61
CA THR A 188 -7.53 -20.50 -11.82
C THR A 188 -6.38 -20.30 -12.81
N SER A 189 -5.55 -19.26 -12.65
CA SER A 189 -4.49 -18.97 -13.62
C SER A 189 -3.35 -18.13 -13.04
N LEU A 190 -2.60 -18.67 -12.08
CA LEU A 190 -1.34 -18.02 -11.67
C LEU A 190 -0.30 -18.20 -12.79
N PRO A 191 0.08 -17.13 -13.51
CA PRO A 191 1.04 -17.25 -14.60
C PRO A 191 2.43 -17.64 -14.07
N LEU A 192 3.23 -18.27 -14.92
CA LEU A 192 4.67 -18.45 -14.67
C LEU A 192 5.33 -17.08 -14.45
N LEU A 193 5.91 -16.88 -13.27
CA LEU A 193 6.64 -15.65 -12.93
C LEU A 193 8.12 -15.89 -13.25
N GLN A 194 8.73 -15.01 -14.06
CA GLN A 194 10.13 -15.13 -14.44
C GLN A 194 10.97 -14.03 -13.76
N LYS A 195 12.19 -14.40 -13.35
CA LYS A 195 13.32 -13.51 -13.08
C LYS A 195 14.26 -13.56 -14.28
N LYS A 196 15.17 -12.58 -14.44
CA LYS A 196 16.23 -12.61 -15.47
C LYS A 196 17.01 -13.94 -15.49
N ASP A 197 17.16 -14.61 -14.32
CA ASP A 197 18.00 -15.81 -14.15
C ASP A 197 17.22 -17.03 -13.59
N GLY A 198 15.90 -17.11 -13.77
CA GLY A 198 15.14 -18.28 -13.32
C GLY A 198 13.62 -18.16 -13.41
N VAL A 199 12.95 -19.31 -13.38
CA VAL A 199 11.49 -19.43 -13.47
C VAL A 199 10.92 -19.85 -12.11
N LEU A 200 9.88 -19.15 -11.66
CA LEU A 200 9.05 -19.56 -10.52
C LEU A 200 7.74 -20.17 -11.05
N MET A 201 7.58 -21.49 -10.89
CA MET A 201 6.32 -22.18 -11.16
C MET A 201 5.44 -22.24 -9.93
N THR A 202 4.17 -21.88 -10.07
CA THR A 202 3.15 -21.94 -9.02
C THR A 202 2.60 -23.37 -8.90
N ARG A 203 2.53 -23.90 -7.69
CA ARG A 203 1.64 -25.02 -7.35
C ARG A 203 0.78 -24.61 -6.17
N ALA A 204 -0.53 -24.58 -6.37
CA ALA A 204 -1.47 -24.55 -5.25
C ALA A 204 -1.47 -25.94 -4.61
N LYS A 205 -1.10 -26.03 -3.32
CA LYS A 205 -1.48 -27.20 -2.52
C LYS A 205 -2.88 -26.98 -1.98
N ALA A 206 -3.65 -28.07 -1.80
CA ALA A 206 -5.06 -28.09 -1.40
C ALA A 206 -5.41 -27.37 -0.07
N ASN A 207 -4.44 -26.74 0.61
CA ASN A 207 -4.57 -26.07 1.91
C ASN A 207 -4.03 -24.62 1.86
N GLU A 208 -4.41 -23.83 0.84
CA GLU A 208 -4.15 -22.38 0.76
C GLU A 208 -2.67 -21.92 0.67
N GLN A 209 -1.71 -22.85 0.58
CA GLN A 209 -0.29 -22.51 0.40
C GLN A 209 0.09 -22.50 -1.07
N LEU A 210 0.50 -21.32 -1.56
CA LEU A 210 1.22 -21.20 -2.81
C LEU A 210 2.67 -21.62 -2.60
N VAL A 211 3.12 -22.49 -3.50
CA VAL A 211 4.46 -23.04 -3.50
C VAL A 211 5.10 -22.68 -4.84
N PHE A 212 6.25 -22.01 -4.81
CA PHE A 212 6.99 -21.72 -6.03
C PHE A 212 8.30 -22.50 -6.06
N LYS A 213 8.51 -23.28 -7.13
CA LYS A 213 9.76 -24.03 -7.35
C LYS A 213 10.65 -23.28 -8.33
N LYS A 214 11.90 -23.02 -7.95
CA LYS A 214 12.93 -22.52 -8.88
C LYS A 214 13.27 -23.66 -9.85
N GLN A 215 13.15 -23.43 -11.15
CA GLN A 215 13.78 -24.34 -12.13
C GLN A 215 15.25 -23.96 -12.28
N SER A 216 16.13 -24.94 -12.09
CA SER A 216 17.52 -24.87 -12.55
C SER A 216 17.49 -24.79 -14.07
N GLY A 217 18.13 -23.77 -14.64
CA GLY A 217 18.38 -23.73 -16.08
C GLY A 217 19.32 -24.87 -16.46
N GLU A 218 18.96 -25.61 -17.50
CA GLU A 218 19.91 -26.38 -18.30
C GLU A 218 20.77 -25.42 -19.13
#